data_AF-A0A1Y1SZK7-F1
#
_entry.id   AF-A0A1Y1SZK7-F1
#
_cell.length_a   1.000
_cell.length_b   1.000
_cell.length_c   1.000
_cell.angle_alpha   90.00
_cell.angle_beta   90.00
_cell.angle_gamma   90.00
#
_symmetry.space_group_name_H-M   'P 1'
#
loop_
_entity.id
_entity.type
_entity.pdbx_description
1 polymer ?
#
loop_
_entity_poly.entity_id
_entity_poly.type
_entity_poly.pdbx_seq_one_letter_code
_entity_poly.pdbx_strand_id
1 'polypeptide(L)' 'MTILLKNGNDKLKYQRANGQLSNPVWYSHLKYNGKDAYKTAEKMVERVRKDPVYGSAANVLLFFANGNRNFPIKKVVL' A
#
# COMPACT_ATOMS: atom_id res chain seq x y z
N MET A 1 12.54 1.37 -4.32
CA MET A 1 11.47 2.38 -4.25
C MET A 1 10.25 1.75 -3.60
N THR A 2 9.75 2.30 -2.49
CA THR A 2 8.78 1.61 -1.61
C THR A 2 7.46 2.38 -1.62
N ILE A 3 6.36 1.74 -2.04
CA ILE A 3 5.02 2.34 -2.02
C ILE A 3 4.27 1.76 -0.82
N LEU A 4 3.88 2.64 0.11
CA LEU A 4 3.15 2.30 1.33
C LEU A 4 1.64 2.32 1.09
N LEU A 5 0.93 1.29 1.57
CA LEU A 5 -0.54 1.22 1.60
C LEU A 5 -0.96 0.98 3.04
N LYS A 6 -1.94 1.73 3.55
CA LYS A 6 -2.37 1.61 4.95
C LYS A 6 -3.86 1.81 5.14
N ASN A 7 -4.50 0.80 5.75
CA ASN A 7 -5.81 0.85 6.39
C ASN A 7 -5.69 1.39 7.84
N GLY A 8 -6.73 2.08 8.32
CA GLY A 8 -6.93 2.36 9.76
C GLY A 8 -6.10 3.51 10.34
N ASN A 9 -6.23 4.71 9.79
CA ASN A 9 -5.42 5.88 10.16
C ASN A 9 -6.21 6.95 10.94
N ASP A 10 -7.17 6.60 11.81
CA ASP A 10 -7.96 7.61 12.55
C ASP A 10 -7.09 8.61 13.35
N LYS A 11 -5.88 8.20 13.76
CA LYS A 11 -4.85 9.07 14.35
C LYS A 11 -4.33 10.20 13.45
N LEU A 12 -4.67 10.18 12.16
CA LEU A 12 -4.33 11.21 11.18
C LEU A 12 -5.44 12.26 11.02
N LYS A 13 -6.59 12.07 11.69
CA LYS A 13 -7.60 13.14 11.78
C LYS A 13 -7.05 14.26 12.65
N TYR A 14 -7.30 15.50 12.23
CA TYR A 14 -6.94 16.67 13.03
C TYR A 14 -8.17 17.18 13.77
N GLN A 15 -7.96 17.74 14.96
CA GLN A 15 -9.04 18.32 15.74
C GLN A 15 -9.31 19.76 15.28
N ARG A 16 -10.57 20.09 15.01
CA ARG A 16 -11.00 21.46 14.71
C ARG A 16 -11.19 22.24 16.01
N ALA A 17 -11.24 23.57 15.90
CA ALA A 17 -11.45 24.47 17.04
C ALA A 17 -12.73 24.18 17.86
N ASN A 18 -13.74 23.54 17.27
CA ASN A 18 -14.98 23.12 17.93
C ASN A 18 -14.90 21.71 18.57
N GLY A 19 -13.70 21.13 18.68
CA GLY A 19 -13.47 19.81 19.26
C GLY A 19 -13.77 18.63 18.34
N GLN A 20 -14.37 18.85 17.16
CA GLN A 20 -14.68 17.77 16.22
C GLN A 20 -13.42 17.29 15.46
N LEU A 21 -13.31 15.97 15.28
CA LEU A 21 -12.25 15.38 14.45
C LEU A 21 -12.60 15.49 12.98
N SER A 22 -11.67 16.02 12.19
CA SER A 22 -11.79 16.17 10.75
C SER A 22 -10.72 15.43 9.99
N ASN A 23 -11.16 14.88 8.87
CA ASN A 23 -10.34 14.14 7.94
C ASN A 23 -9.52 15.14 7.09
N PRO A 24 -8.19 15.04 7.05
CA PRO A 24 -7.41 15.72 6.00
C PRO A 24 -7.94 15.39 4.60
N VAL A 25 -7.73 16.26 3.62
CA VAL A 25 -8.24 16.06 2.24
C VAL A 25 -7.81 14.71 1.65
N TRP A 26 -6.62 14.23 2.00
CA TRP A 26 -6.04 12.95 1.56
C TRP A 26 -6.48 11.73 2.38
N TYR A 27 -7.26 11.95 3.46
CA TYR A 27 -7.71 10.90 4.37
C TYR A 27 -8.71 9.94 3.72
N SER A 28 -9.62 10.46 2.90
CA SER A 28 -10.60 9.63 2.16
C SER A 28 -9.90 8.66 1.21
N HIS A 29 -8.85 9.12 0.53
CA HIS A 29 -8.03 8.28 -0.34
C HIS A 29 -7.34 7.15 0.41
N LEU A 30 -6.94 7.34 1.67
CA LEU A 30 -6.30 6.30 2.48
C LEU A 30 -7.31 5.41 3.23
N LYS A 31 -8.40 5.99 3.74
CA LYS A 31 -9.45 5.28 4.48
C LYS A 31 -10.31 4.39 3.58
N TYR A 32 -10.65 4.86 2.38
CA TYR A 32 -11.57 4.16 1.47
C TYR A 32 -10.85 3.35 0.37
N ASN A 33 -9.54 3.55 0.16
CA ASN A 33 -8.72 2.56 -0.56
C ASN A 33 -8.24 1.43 0.37
N GLY A 34 -9.14 0.89 1.18
CA GLY A 34 -8.96 -0.40 1.83
C GLY A 34 -9.02 -1.55 0.84
N LYS A 35 -8.27 -1.44 -0.26
CA LYS A 35 -8.06 -2.56 -1.16
C LYS A 35 -7.28 -3.60 -0.38
N ASP A 36 -7.77 -4.83 -0.46
CA ASP A 36 -7.06 -6.00 0.02
C ASP A 36 -5.59 -5.90 -0.38
N ALA A 37 -4.69 -6.09 0.59
CA ALA A 37 -3.25 -6.07 0.36
C ALA A 37 -2.85 -7.04 -0.77
N TYR A 38 -3.55 -8.16 -0.91
CA TYR A 38 -3.36 -9.12 -2.00
C TYR A 38 -3.80 -8.56 -3.35
N LYS A 39 -4.96 -7.90 -3.44
CA LYS A 39 -5.43 -7.24 -4.67
C LYS A 39 -4.50 -6.11 -5.09
N THR A 40 -3.92 -5.40 -4.12
CA THR A 40 -2.97 -4.34 -4.47
C THR A 40 -1.62 -4.91 -4.91
N ALA A 41 -1.15 -5.98 -4.25
CA ALA A 41 0.03 -6.70 -4.70
C ALA A 41 -0.15 -7.24 -6.14
N GLU A 42 -1.33 -7.75 -6.51
CA GLU A 42 -1.62 -8.19 -7.89
C GLU A 42 -1.47 -7.08 -8.92
N LYS A 43 -2.03 -5.90 -8.66
CA LYS A 43 -1.87 -4.75 -9.55
C LYS A 43 -0.41 -4.30 -9.67
N MET A 44 0.37 -4.44 -8.60
CA MET A 44 1.80 -4.14 -8.62
C MET A 44 2.59 -5.18 -9.43
N VAL A 45 2.27 -6.47 -9.30
CA VAL A 45 2.85 -7.54 -10.13
C VAL A 45 2.57 -7.28 -11.62
N GLU A 46 1.32 -6.98 -11.96
CA GLU A 46 0.91 -6.69 -13.34
C GLU A 46 1.72 -5.52 -13.92
N ARG A 47 1.93 -4.47 -13.12
CA ARG A 47 2.69 -3.30 -13.54
C ARG A 47 4.18 -3.60 -13.72
N VAL A 48 4.77 -4.43 -12.85
CA VAL A 48 6.18 -4.85 -12.99
C VAL A 48 6.37 -5.70 -14.25
N ARG A 49 5.46 -6.63 -14.54
CA ARG A 49 5.54 -7.46 -15.76
C ARG A 49 5.47 -6.65 -17.06
N LYS A 50 4.72 -5.54 -17.05
CA LYS A 50 4.59 -4.64 -18.20
C LYS A 50 5.72 -3.62 -18.31
N ASP A 51 6.57 -3.51 -17.29
CA ASP A 51 7.67 -2.55 -17.29
C ASP A 51 8.86 -3.12 -18.08
N PRO A 52 9.37 -2.42 -19.10
CA PRO A 52 10.42 -2.94 -19.98
C PRO A 52 11.77 -3.13 -19.28
N VAL A 53 12.01 -2.44 -18.16
CA VAL A 53 13.25 -2.54 -17.39
C VAL A 53 13.11 -3.60 -16.31
N TYR A 54 12.02 -3.57 -15.55
CA TYR A 54 11.88 -4.45 -14.39
C TYR A 54 11.25 -5.80 -14.70
N GLY A 55 10.46 -5.92 -15.77
CA GLY A 55 9.78 -7.16 -16.14
C GLY A 55 10.74 -8.29 -16.55
N SER A 56 11.93 -7.94 -17.08
CA SER A 56 12.98 -8.88 -17.46
C SER A 56 14.12 -8.98 -16.45
N ALA A 57 14.24 -8.01 -15.53
CA ALA A 57 15.33 -7.97 -14.55
C ALA A 57 14.99 -8.64 -13.20
N ALA A 58 13.70 -8.77 -12.87
CA ALA A 58 13.26 -9.31 -11.58
C ALA A 58 12.75 -10.76 -11.71
N ASN A 59 13.31 -11.67 -10.91
CA ASN A 59 12.88 -13.08 -10.87
C ASN A 59 11.78 -13.34 -9.81
N VAL A 60 11.81 -12.57 -8.71
CA VAL A 60 10.92 -12.76 -7.57
C VAL A 60 10.50 -11.42 -6.98
N LEU A 61 9.21 -11.26 -6.70
CA LEU A 61 8.66 -10.15 -5.92
C LEU A 61 8.22 -10.63 -4.54
N LEU A 62 8.63 -9.87 -3.53
CA LEU A 62 8.25 -10.08 -2.13
C LEU A 62 7.50 -8.85 -1.62
N PHE A 63 6.29 -9.08 -1.11
CA PHE A 63 5.44 -8.06 -0.52
C PHE A 63 5.43 -8.24 0.98
N PHE A 64 5.59 -7.16 1.73
CA PHE A 64 5.66 -7.17 3.19
C PHE A 64 4.58 -6.29 3.80
N ALA A 65 4.14 -6.65 5.01
CA ALA A 65 3.33 -5.76 5.82
C ALA A 65 4.19 -4.61 6.36
N ASN A 66 3.60 -3.42 6.46
CA ASN A 66 4.34 -2.29 7.01
C ASN A 66 4.73 -2.56 8.48
N GLY A 67 6.00 -2.31 8.82
CA GLY A 67 6.55 -2.58 10.15
C GLY A 67 6.94 -4.06 10.39
N ASN A 68 6.67 -4.97 9.45
CA ASN A 68 7.11 -6.37 9.53
C ASN A 68 7.80 -6.78 8.23
N ARG A 69 9.14 -6.67 8.21
CA ARG A 69 9.98 -7.10 7.08
C ARG A 69 10.52 -8.53 7.23
N ASN A 70 10.23 -9.18 8.35
CA ASN A 70 10.77 -10.51 8.62
C ASN A 70 10.02 -11.57 7.82
N PHE A 71 8.72 -11.34 7.54
CA PHE A 71 7.86 -12.29 6.84
C PHE A 71 7.10 -11.61 5.70
N PRO A 72 7.27 -12.06 4.45
CA PRO A 72 6.49 -11.54 3.34
C PRO A 72 5.04 -12.02 3.45
N ILE A 73 4.11 -11.11 3.21
CA ILE A 73 2.67 -11.43 3.08
C ILE A 73 2.35 -12.07 1.72
N LYS A 74 3.18 -11.85 0.70
CA LYS A 74 3.05 -12.49 -0.62
C LYS A 74 4.42 -12.63 -1.27
N LYS A 75 4.66 -13.79 -1.89
CA LYS A 75 5.81 -14.07 -2.75
C LYS A 75 5.29 -14.41 -4.14
N VAL A 76 5.88 -13.83 -5.17
CA VAL A 76 5.52 -14.07 -6.57
C VAL A 76 6.80 -14.35 -7.35
N VAL A 77 6.83 -15.45 -8.09
CA VAL A 77 7.86 -15.72 -9.09
C VAL A 77 7.34 -15.13 -10.40
N LEU A 78 8.14 -14.26 -11.02
CA LEU A 78 7.68 -13.42 -12.13
C LEU A 78 7.56 -14.18 -13.45
#